data_AF-A0A561VN52-F1
#
_entry.id   AF-A0A561VN52-F1
#
_cell.length_a   1.000
_cell.length_b   1.000
_cell.length_c   1.000
_cell.angle_alpha   90.00
_cell.angle_beta   90.00
_cell.angle_gamma   90.00
#
_symmetry.space_group_name_H-M   'P 1'
#
loop_
_entity.id
_entity.type
_entity.pdbx_description
1 polymer ?
#
loop_
_entity_poly.entity_id
_entity_poly.type
_entity_poly.pdbx_seq_one_letter_code
_entity_poly.pdbx_strand_id
1 'polypeptide(L)'
;MLAGEPYIANEPEIIADLDRAAQLMERFNTTPATDPQGRLAALRELLGSLGEDTWIRPPFYCDYGWQIHLGPRCFVNFNAVFLDVARITIGADVQIGPNVQLLTPTHPIEPGPRREKWEAAKPITIGDNVWLGGGAIVLAGVTVGANTVVGAGAVVTKDLPPNVVAVGNPARPVRTLE
;
A
#
# COMPACT_ATOMS: atom_id res chain seq x y z
N MET A 1 10.16 11.10 -10.55
CA MET A 1 9.34 10.35 -9.56
C MET A 1 7.87 10.77 -9.55
N LEU A 2 7.50 11.93 -8.99
CA LEU A 2 6.08 12.25 -8.68
C LEU A 2 5.14 12.38 -9.88
N ALA A 3 5.69 12.71 -11.05
CA ALA A 3 4.92 12.74 -12.30
C ALA A 3 4.63 11.33 -12.88
N GLY A 4 5.13 10.26 -12.27
CA GLY A 4 5.06 8.89 -12.81
C GLY A 4 6.08 8.60 -13.93
N GLU A 5 6.86 9.61 -14.33
CA GLU A 5 7.90 9.51 -15.36
C GLU A 5 9.15 8.75 -14.87
N PRO A 6 9.88 8.07 -15.77
CA PRO A 6 11.11 7.37 -15.44
C PRO A 6 12.14 8.26 -14.71
N TYR A 7 12.72 7.74 -13.62
CA TYR A 7 13.73 8.42 -12.82
C TYR A 7 14.73 7.43 -12.22
N ILE A 8 15.78 7.96 -11.56
CA ILE A 8 16.78 7.19 -10.80
C ILE A 8 16.72 7.64 -9.34
N ALA A 9 16.53 6.71 -8.40
CA ALA A 9 16.33 6.99 -6.98
C ALA A 9 17.60 7.30 -6.16
N ASN A 10 18.56 8.04 -6.73
CA ASN A 10 19.80 8.40 -6.03
C ASN A 10 19.96 9.90 -5.77
N GLU A 11 18.93 10.68 -6.05
CA GLU A 11 18.93 12.12 -5.73
C GLU A 11 18.90 12.32 -4.21
N PRO A 12 19.65 13.30 -3.66
CA PRO A 12 19.74 13.52 -2.21
C PRO A 12 18.40 13.71 -1.50
N GLU A 13 17.42 14.35 -2.16
CA GLU A 13 16.07 14.55 -1.62
C GLU A 13 15.33 13.22 -1.47
N ILE A 14 15.44 12.33 -2.46
CA ILE A 14 14.85 10.99 -2.42
C ILE A 14 15.47 10.18 -1.28
N ILE A 15 16.79 10.24 -1.12
CA ILE A 15 17.49 9.54 -0.04
C ILE A 15 17.04 10.06 1.33
N ALA A 16 16.94 11.39 1.49
CA ALA A 16 16.49 11.99 2.73
C ALA A 16 15.06 11.56 3.11
N ASP A 17 14.15 11.44 2.13
CA ASP A 17 12.79 10.98 2.38
C ASP A 17 12.73 9.49 2.76
N LEU A 18 13.56 8.65 2.12
CA LEU A 18 13.70 7.23 2.48
C LEU A 18 14.23 7.07 3.91
N ASP A 19 15.27 7.83 4.28
CA ASP A 19 15.84 7.82 5.63
C ASP A 19 14.83 8.27 6.68
N ARG A 20 14.05 9.32 6.38
CA ARG A 20 12.95 9.79 7.23
C ARG A 20 11.92 8.69 7.46
N ALA A 21 11.46 8.04 6.38
CA ALA A 21 10.48 6.96 6.47
C ALA A 21 11.02 5.78 7.28
N ALA A 22 12.28 5.39 7.06
CA ALA A 22 12.93 4.30 7.79
C ALA A 22 12.94 4.55 9.31
N GLN A 23 13.33 5.75 9.75
CA GLN A 23 13.34 6.12 11.17
C GLN A 23 11.94 6.08 11.80
N LEU A 24 10.92 6.56 11.08
CA LEU A 24 9.55 6.59 11.57
C LEU A 24 8.92 5.19 11.59
N MET A 25 9.22 4.35 10.60
CA MET A 25 8.85 2.94 10.59
C MET A 25 9.50 2.18 11.74
N GLU A 26 10.79 2.39 12.00
CA GLU A 26 11.49 1.79 13.15
C GLU A 26 10.80 2.18 14.45
N ARG A 27 10.51 3.47 14.64
CA ARG A 27 9.81 3.98 15.81
C ARG A 27 8.44 3.32 15.98
N PHE A 28 7.62 3.27 14.93
CA PHE A 28 6.32 2.61 14.97
C PHE A 28 6.43 1.11 15.29
N ASN A 29 7.32 0.40 14.59
CA ASN A 29 7.45 -1.05 14.67
C ASN A 29 8.01 -1.53 16.01
N THR A 30 8.82 -0.71 16.67
CA THR A 30 9.43 -1.02 17.98
C THR A 30 8.65 -0.46 19.17
N THR A 31 7.66 0.42 18.95
CA THR A 31 6.84 0.96 20.05
C THR A 31 6.08 -0.18 20.76
N PRO A 32 6.19 -0.31 22.09
CA PRO A 32 5.54 -1.37 22.86
C PRO A 32 4.02 -1.43 22.68
N ALA A 33 3.43 -2.62 22.82
CA ALA A 33 1.99 -2.79 22.73
C ALA A 33 1.20 -2.03 23.81
N THR A 34 1.87 -1.69 24.91
CA THR A 34 1.32 -0.87 26.00
C THR A 34 1.28 0.63 25.69
N ASP A 35 1.85 1.08 24.57
CA ASP A 35 1.84 2.49 24.15
C ASP A 35 1.14 2.68 22.79
N PRO A 36 -0.21 2.63 22.77
CA PRO A 36 -0.97 2.88 21.55
C PRO A 36 -0.88 4.34 21.07
N GLN A 37 -0.62 5.30 21.97
CA GLN A 37 -0.50 6.71 21.60
C GLN A 37 0.79 7.01 20.87
N GLY A 38 1.92 6.43 21.32
CA GLY A 38 3.20 6.52 20.62
C GLY A 38 3.15 5.90 19.23
N ARG A 39 2.44 4.77 19.07
CA ARG A 39 2.19 4.15 17.76
C ARG A 39 1.41 5.09 16.84
N LEU A 40 0.32 5.67 17.33
CA LEU A 40 -0.51 6.58 16.56
C LEU A 40 0.26 7.85 16.16
N ALA A 41 1.04 8.42 17.08
CA ALA A 41 1.88 9.57 16.80
C ALA A 41 2.92 9.26 15.70
N ALA A 42 3.55 8.09 15.77
CA ALA A 42 4.50 7.66 14.75
C ALA A 42 3.87 7.52 13.36
N LEU A 43 2.68 6.91 13.28
CA LEU A 43 1.94 6.78 12.03
C LEU A 43 1.48 8.13 11.46
N ARG A 44 1.02 9.07 12.30
CA ARG A 44 0.59 10.40 11.85
C ARG A 44 1.73 11.26 11.30
N GLU A 45 2.96 11.02 11.74
CA GLU A 45 4.15 11.69 11.18
C GLU A 45 4.67 10.98 9.92
N LEU A 46 4.49 9.66 9.84
CA LEU A 46 4.91 8.84 8.69
C LEU A 46 4.00 9.06 7.47
N LEU A 47 2.69 8.92 7.67
CA LEU A 47 1.69 8.78 6.62
C LEU A 47 1.16 10.13 6.11
N GLY A 48 0.76 10.18 4.85
CA GLY A 48 0.16 11.38 4.24
C GLY A 48 -1.19 11.74 4.85
N SER A 49 -2.02 10.73 5.15
CA SER A 49 -3.21 10.91 5.99
C SER A 49 -3.64 9.60 6.65
N LEU A 50 -4.14 9.69 7.87
CA LEU A 50 -4.67 8.57 8.65
C LEU A 50 -6.04 8.96 9.23
N GLY A 51 -7.11 8.34 8.71
CA GLY A 51 -8.47 8.58 9.16
C GLY A 51 -8.73 8.16 10.61
N GLU A 52 -9.80 8.70 11.18
CA GLU A 52 -10.26 8.36 12.54
C GLU A 52 -10.62 6.87 12.65
N ASP A 53 -10.44 6.31 13.85
CA ASP A 53 -10.71 4.90 14.17
C ASP A 53 -10.00 3.88 13.25
N THR A 54 -8.89 4.28 12.62
CA THR A 54 -8.05 3.40 11.81
C THR A 54 -6.92 2.80 12.62
N TRP A 55 -6.69 1.49 12.44
CA TRP A 55 -5.68 0.73 13.17
C TRP A 55 -4.73 0.01 12.23
N ILE A 56 -3.42 0.18 12.46
CA ILE A 56 -2.35 -0.56 11.76
C ILE A 56 -1.58 -1.37 12.80
N ARG A 57 -1.37 -2.66 12.53
CA ARG A 57 -0.57 -3.52 13.40
C ARG A 57 0.89 -3.52 12.97
N PRO A 58 1.85 -3.33 13.90
CA PRO A 58 3.25 -3.50 13.58
C PRO A 58 3.62 -4.99 13.40
N PRO A 59 4.58 -5.32 12.53
CA PRO A 59 5.33 -4.36 11.74
C PRO A 59 4.58 -3.91 10.47
N PHE A 60 4.87 -2.68 10.04
CA PHE A 60 4.41 -2.06 8.80
C PHE A 60 5.62 -1.54 8.03
N TYR A 61 5.57 -1.62 6.69
CA TYR A 61 6.66 -1.21 5.81
C TYR A 61 6.15 -0.38 4.63
N CYS A 62 6.89 0.65 4.25
CA CYS A 62 6.65 1.52 3.10
C CYS A 62 7.98 2.12 2.59
N ASP A 63 7.95 2.81 1.45
CA ASP A 63 9.13 3.52 0.94
C ASP A 63 9.23 4.90 1.60
N TYR A 64 8.17 5.72 1.49
CA TYR A 64 8.17 7.13 1.88
C TYR A 64 7.14 7.44 2.99
N GLY A 65 6.04 6.69 3.03
CA GLY A 65 4.91 6.86 3.94
C GLY A 65 3.97 8.01 3.55
N TRP A 66 4.51 9.17 3.15
CA TRP A 66 3.73 10.38 2.94
C TRP A 66 2.83 10.34 1.69
N GLN A 67 3.02 9.37 0.79
CA GLN A 67 2.15 9.11 -0.37
C GLN A 67 0.99 8.16 -0.03
N ILE A 68 0.91 7.67 1.21
CA ILE A 68 -0.12 6.74 1.66
C ILE A 68 -1.22 7.51 2.39
N HIS A 69 -2.44 7.38 1.89
CA HIS A 69 -3.64 8.03 2.42
C HIS A 69 -4.68 6.98 2.80
N LEU A 70 -4.92 6.79 4.10
CA LEU A 70 -5.93 5.87 4.63
C LEU A 70 -7.15 6.64 5.13
N GLY A 71 -8.33 6.24 4.67
CA GLY A 71 -9.61 6.69 5.20
C GLY A 71 -9.88 6.18 6.64
N PRO A 72 -11.04 6.55 7.19
CA PRO A 72 -11.44 6.19 8.55
C PRO A 72 -11.90 4.74 8.67
N ARG A 73 -11.89 4.21 9.90
CA ARG A 73 -12.41 2.88 10.28
C ARG A 73 -11.73 1.72 9.54
N CYS A 74 -10.48 1.91 9.13
CA CYS A 74 -9.72 0.88 8.43
C CYS A 74 -8.95 0.00 9.42
N PHE A 75 -8.70 -1.25 9.02
CA PHE A 75 -7.85 -2.16 9.76
C PHE A 75 -6.78 -2.75 8.86
N VAL A 76 -5.50 -2.59 9.25
CA VAL A 76 -4.35 -3.17 8.55
C VAL A 76 -3.63 -4.14 9.48
N ASN A 77 -3.61 -5.41 9.08
CA ASN A 77 -3.00 -6.46 9.86
C ASN A 77 -1.48 -6.54 9.64
N PHE A 78 -0.83 -7.47 10.35
CA PHE A 78 0.62 -7.62 10.42
C PHE A 78 1.33 -7.69 9.06
N ASN A 79 2.55 -7.16 9.03
CA ASN A 79 3.50 -7.29 7.91
C ASN A 79 2.97 -6.72 6.59
N ALA A 80 2.12 -5.69 6.63
CA ALA A 80 1.71 -5.00 5.43
C ALA A 80 2.89 -4.23 4.80
N VAL A 81 3.02 -4.29 3.48
CA VAL A 81 4.06 -3.61 2.70
C VAL A 81 3.42 -2.72 1.65
N PHE A 82 3.47 -1.41 1.83
CA PHE A 82 2.87 -0.42 0.94
C PHE A 82 3.99 0.42 0.29
N LEU A 83 4.47 -0.01 -0.87
CA LEU A 83 5.53 0.70 -1.60
C LEU A 83 4.93 1.88 -2.35
N ASP A 84 5.16 3.08 -1.83
CA ASP A 84 4.41 4.31 -2.14
C ASP A 84 5.22 5.33 -2.94
N VAL A 85 6.07 4.89 -3.88
CA VAL A 85 6.68 5.78 -4.89
C VAL A 85 5.64 6.64 -5.59
N ALA A 86 4.48 6.06 -5.94
CA ALA A 86 3.28 6.81 -6.31
C ALA A 86 2.21 6.69 -5.23
N ARG A 87 1.22 7.58 -5.30
CA ARG A 87 0.12 7.65 -4.33
C ARG A 87 -0.61 6.31 -4.17
N ILE A 88 -0.80 5.92 -2.90
CA ILE A 88 -1.71 4.86 -2.48
C ILE A 88 -2.90 5.52 -1.78
N THR A 89 -4.10 5.34 -2.34
CA THR A 89 -5.35 5.84 -1.74
C THR A 89 -6.18 4.68 -1.25
N ILE A 90 -6.54 4.67 0.03
CA ILE A 90 -7.39 3.66 0.66
C ILE A 90 -8.62 4.37 1.23
N GLY A 91 -9.81 3.91 0.84
CA GLY A 91 -11.10 4.44 1.27
C GLY A 91 -11.41 4.20 2.76
N ALA A 92 -12.69 4.35 3.12
CA ALA A 92 -13.21 4.07 4.45
C ALA A 92 -13.54 2.57 4.65
N ASP A 93 -13.53 2.11 5.90
CA ASP A 93 -14.00 0.76 6.29
C ASP A 93 -13.24 -0.40 5.60
N VAL A 94 -12.02 -0.15 5.13
CA VAL A 94 -11.20 -1.16 4.44
C VAL A 94 -10.55 -2.11 5.44
N GLN A 95 -10.66 -3.41 5.18
CA GLN A 95 -10.00 -4.46 5.96
C GLN A 95 -8.86 -5.10 5.16
N ILE A 96 -7.65 -5.06 5.71
CA ILE A 96 -6.44 -5.57 5.07
C ILE A 96 -5.86 -6.69 5.93
N GLY A 97 -5.84 -7.90 5.36
CA GLY A 97 -5.28 -9.10 5.98
C GLY A 97 -3.76 -9.04 6.16
N PRO A 98 -3.17 -10.02 6.86
CA PRO A 98 -1.74 -10.02 7.12
C PRO A 98 -0.93 -10.27 5.84
N ASN A 99 0.28 -9.72 5.75
CA ASN A 99 1.20 -9.87 4.62
C ASN A 99 0.67 -9.36 3.28
N VAL A 100 -0.31 -8.43 3.28
CA VAL A 100 -0.79 -7.79 2.05
C VAL A 100 0.25 -6.80 1.53
N GLN A 101 0.38 -6.73 0.20
CA GLN A 101 1.33 -5.85 -0.47
C GLN A 101 0.61 -4.94 -1.48
N LEU A 102 0.87 -3.63 -1.39
CA LEU A 102 0.43 -2.64 -2.37
C LEU A 102 1.68 -2.07 -3.05
N LEU A 103 1.87 -2.35 -4.33
CA LEU A 103 3.15 -2.17 -5.02
C LEU A 103 2.99 -1.17 -6.19
N THR A 104 3.18 0.12 -5.92
CA THR A 104 3.14 1.17 -6.96
C THR A 104 4.35 1.23 -7.91
N PRO A 105 5.57 0.78 -7.53
CA PRO A 105 6.74 0.85 -8.42
C PRO A 105 6.66 -0.09 -9.62
N THR A 106 7.34 0.30 -10.70
CA THR A 106 7.54 -0.47 -11.93
C THR A 106 8.95 -0.27 -12.44
N HIS A 107 9.50 -1.28 -13.12
CA HIS A 107 10.80 -1.20 -13.77
C HIS A 107 10.68 -1.55 -15.26
N PRO A 108 11.57 -1.01 -16.11
CA PRO A 108 11.70 -1.47 -17.48
C PRO A 108 11.91 -2.98 -17.53
N ILE A 109 11.20 -3.64 -18.44
CA ILE A 109 11.37 -5.09 -18.68
C ILE A 109 12.73 -5.34 -19.34
N GLU A 110 13.13 -4.44 -20.24
CA GLU A 110 14.38 -4.53 -20.97
C GLU A 110 15.60 -4.47 -20.03
N PRO A 111 16.59 -5.37 -20.19
CA PRO A 111 17.73 -5.47 -19.27
C PRO A 111 18.59 -4.20 -19.18
N GLY A 112 18.76 -3.47 -20.28
CA GLY A 112 19.62 -2.27 -20.33
C GLY A 112 19.15 -1.17 -19.39
N PRO A 113 17.96 -0.57 -19.65
CA PRO A 113 17.41 0.46 -18.77
C PRO A 113 17.24 0.00 -17.32
N ARG A 114 16.90 -1.28 -17.08
CA ARG A 114 16.81 -1.82 -15.71
C ARG A 114 18.16 -1.92 -15.00
N ARG A 115 19.25 -2.19 -15.71
CA ARG A 115 20.63 -2.16 -15.14
C ARG A 115 21.05 -0.75 -14.76
N GLU A 116 20.61 0.23 -15.54
CA GLU A 116 20.79 1.66 -15.28
C GLU A 116 19.93 2.19 -14.12
N LYS A 117 19.11 1.33 -13.50
CA LYS A 117 18.26 1.64 -12.33
C LYS A 117 17.11 2.60 -12.63
N TRP A 118 16.68 2.66 -13.88
CA TRP A 118 15.45 3.37 -14.22
C TRP A 118 14.24 2.69 -13.57
N GLU A 119 13.38 3.52 -13.00
CA GLU A 119 12.10 3.11 -12.41
C GLU A 119 11.03 4.15 -12.66
N ALA A 120 9.78 3.72 -12.60
CA ALA A 120 8.59 4.54 -12.71
C ALA A 120 7.55 4.02 -11.72
N ALA A 121 6.43 4.71 -11.53
CA ALA A 121 5.38 4.24 -10.64
C ALA A 121 3.99 4.63 -11.12
N LYS A 122 2.99 3.86 -10.70
CA LYS A 122 1.57 4.14 -10.97
C LYS A 122 0.75 4.02 -9.69
N PRO A 123 -0.16 4.96 -9.44
CA PRO A 123 -0.92 4.99 -8.19
C PRO A 123 -1.82 3.76 -8.04
N ILE A 124 -2.13 3.40 -6.79
CA ILE A 124 -3.09 2.35 -6.45
C ILE A 124 -4.28 3.00 -5.73
N THR A 125 -5.49 2.59 -6.07
CA THR A 125 -6.72 3.04 -5.41
C THR A 125 -7.50 1.84 -4.87
N ILE A 126 -7.79 1.85 -3.57
CA ILE A 126 -8.63 0.87 -2.89
C ILE A 126 -9.91 1.58 -2.44
N GLY A 127 -11.04 1.19 -3.01
CA GLY A 127 -12.35 1.76 -2.69
C GLY A 127 -12.84 1.42 -1.29
N ASP A 128 -13.93 2.06 -0.88
CA ASP A 128 -14.54 1.88 0.43
C ASP A 128 -14.98 0.44 0.67
N ASN A 129 -14.90 -0.03 1.91
CA ASN A 129 -15.38 -1.34 2.36
C ASN A 129 -14.79 -2.53 1.58
N VAL A 130 -13.59 -2.36 1.02
CA VAL A 130 -12.83 -3.46 0.40
C VAL A 130 -12.25 -4.37 1.47
N TRP A 131 -12.24 -5.68 1.22
CA TRP A 131 -11.50 -6.63 2.01
C TRP A 131 -10.38 -7.27 1.18
N LEU A 132 -9.12 -7.02 1.58
CA LEU A 132 -7.95 -7.70 1.03
C LEU A 132 -7.58 -8.88 1.92
N GLY A 133 -7.73 -10.11 1.42
CA GLY A 133 -7.34 -11.33 2.11
C GLY A 133 -5.84 -11.40 2.36
N GLY A 134 -5.43 -12.18 3.36
CA GLY A 134 -4.02 -12.29 3.74
C GLY A 134 -3.12 -12.72 2.58
N GLY A 135 -1.97 -12.06 2.43
CA GLY A 135 -1.02 -12.32 1.35
C GLY A 135 -1.47 -11.86 -0.04
N ALA A 136 -2.57 -11.11 -0.17
CA ALA A 136 -2.94 -10.52 -1.45
C ALA A 136 -1.91 -9.47 -1.89
N ILE A 137 -1.69 -9.37 -3.21
CA ILE A 137 -0.74 -8.44 -3.84
C ILE A 137 -1.51 -7.60 -4.86
N VAL A 138 -1.44 -6.27 -4.74
CA VAL A 138 -2.04 -5.32 -5.69
C VAL A 138 -0.94 -4.59 -6.43
N LEU A 139 -0.94 -4.69 -7.76
CA LEU A 139 0.12 -4.13 -8.60
C LEU A 139 -0.15 -2.67 -9.02
N ALA A 140 0.92 -2.03 -9.48
CA ALA A 140 0.95 -0.64 -9.91
C ALA A 140 -0.18 -0.28 -10.88
N GLY A 141 -0.88 0.83 -10.61
CA GLY A 141 -1.93 1.35 -11.48
C GLY A 141 -3.31 0.73 -11.27
N VAL A 142 -3.46 -0.22 -10.35
CA VAL A 142 -4.73 -0.92 -10.12
C VAL A 142 -5.69 -0.10 -9.25
N THR A 143 -6.95 -0.11 -9.66
CA THR A 143 -8.11 0.30 -8.85
C THR A 143 -8.93 -0.92 -8.41
N VAL A 144 -9.18 -1.07 -7.11
CA VAL A 144 -10.12 -2.04 -6.55
C VAL A 144 -11.40 -1.31 -6.16
N GLY A 145 -12.50 -1.60 -6.85
CA GLY A 145 -13.79 -0.95 -6.60
C GLY A 145 -14.36 -1.26 -5.21
N ALA A 146 -15.26 -0.39 -4.73
CA ALA A 146 -15.87 -0.49 -3.40
C ALA A 146 -16.60 -1.84 -3.16
N ASN A 147 -16.67 -2.25 -1.91
CA ASN A 147 -17.28 -3.51 -1.43
C ASN A 147 -16.64 -4.80 -1.98
N THR A 148 -15.54 -4.70 -2.74
CA THR A 148 -14.92 -5.87 -3.35
C THR A 148 -14.10 -6.67 -2.34
N VAL A 149 -14.21 -7.99 -2.43
CA VAL A 149 -13.43 -8.94 -1.64
C VAL A 149 -12.35 -9.54 -2.54
N VAL A 150 -11.09 -9.41 -2.13
CA VAL A 150 -9.94 -10.06 -2.76
C VAL A 150 -9.51 -11.23 -1.90
N GLY A 151 -9.54 -12.44 -2.45
CA GLY A 151 -9.15 -13.65 -1.72
C GLY A 151 -7.68 -13.65 -1.29
N ALA A 152 -7.38 -14.45 -0.25
CA ALA A 152 -6.03 -14.64 0.23
C ALA A 152 -5.08 -15.14 -0.90
N GLY A 153 -3.86 -14.62 -0.92
CA GLY A 153 -2.83 -14.98 -1.91
C GLY A 153 -3.13 -14.54 -3.35
N ALA A 154 -4.20 -13.76 -3.59
CA ALA A 154 -4.52 -13.30 -4.94
C ALA A 154 -3.53 -12.24 -5.45
N VAL A 155 -3.26 -12.24 -6.75
CA VAL A 155 -2.39 -11.23 -7.40
C VAL A 155 -3.22 -10.39 -8.34
N VAL A 156 -3.56 -9.17 -7.91
CA VAL A 156 -4.42 -8.25 -8.63
C VAL A 156 -3.58 -7.47 -9.65
N THR A 157 -3.67 -7.88 -10.91
CA THR A 157 -2.89 -7.31 -12.02
C THR A 157 -3.69 -6.37 -12.92
N LYS A 158 -4.99 -6.23 -12.67
CA LYS A 158 -5.93 -5.37 -13.40
C LYS A 158 -6.99 -4.86 -12.44
N ASP A 159 -7.64 -3.76 -12.81
CA ASP A 159 -8.75 -3.20 -12.05
C ASP A 159 -9.83 -4.26 -11.77
N LEU A 160 -10.38 -4.17 -10.56
CA LEU A 160 -11.53 -4.96 -10.14
C LEU A 160 -12.75 -4.04 -10.02
N PRO A 161 -13.89 -4.38 -10.62
CA PRO A 161 -15.11 -3.60 -10.44
C PRO A 161 -15.56 -3.64 -8.96
N PRO A 162 -16.46 -2.75 -8.54
CA PRO A 162 -17.09 -2.84 -7.22
C PRO A 162 -18.00 -4.07 -7.11
N ASN A 163 -18.32 -4.45 -5.87
CA ASN A 163 -19.28 -5.51 -5.53
C ASN A 163 -18.93 -6.88 -6.13
N VAL A 164 -17.66 -7.29 -6.12
CA VAL A 164 -17.27 -8.65 -6.56
C VAL A 164 -16.42 -9.37 -5.52
N VAL A 165 -16.41 -10.69 -5.62
CA VAL A 165 -15.36 -11.53 -5.02
C VAL A 165 -14.39 -11.89 -6.12
N ALA A 166 -13.11 -11.56 -5.96
CA ALA A 166 -12.05 -11.89 -6.88
C ALA A 166 -10.97 -12.75 -6.20
N VAL A 167 -10.53 -13.81 -6.87
CA VAL A 167 -9.51 -14.74 -6.35
C VAL A 167 -8.52 -15.14 -7.44
N GLY A 168 -7.38 -15.69 -7.02
CA GLY A 168 -6.40 -16.33 -7.92
C GLY A 168 -5.18 -15.47 -8.28
N ASN A 169 -4.25 -16.09 -8.99
CA ASN A 169 -3.07 -15.46 -9.57
C ASN A 169 -3.01 -15.79 -11.08
N PRO A 170 -3.37 -14.84 -11.97
CA PRO A 170 -3.85 -13.50 -11.67
C PRO A 170 -5.30 -13.49 -11.14
N ALA A 171 -5.65 -12.50 -10.32
CA ALA A 171 -6.98 -12.38 -9.70
C ALA A 171 -8.08 -12.18 -10.75
N ARG A 172 -9.20 -12.89 -10.59
CA ARG A 172 -10.38 -12.78 -11.46
C ARG A 172 -11.66 -12.74 -10.62
N PRO A 173 -12.64 -11.90 -10.96
CA PRO A 173 -13.98 -11.99 -10.38
C PRO A 173 -14.55 -13.39 -10.58
N VAL A 174 -15.07 -13.99 -9.51
CA VAL A 174 -15.72 -15.31 -9.52
C VAL A 174 -17.18 -15.23 -9.08
N ARG A 175 -17.58 -14.10 -8.48
CA ARG A 175 -18.93 -13.87 -7.97
C ARG A 175 -19.19 -12.36 -7.85
N THR A 176 -20.43 -11.95 -8.10
CA THR A 176 -20.95 -10.62 -7.76
C THR A 176 -21.62 -10.65 -6.39
N LEU A 177 -21.51 -9.55 -5.66
CA LEU A 177 -22.16 -9.29 -4.38
C LEU A 177 -23.40 -8.42 -4.63
N GLU A 178 -24.49 -8.75 -3.94
CA GLU A 178 -25.75 -7.99 -3.96
C GLU A 178 -25.77 -6.93 -2.86
#